data_AF-A0A8J7ZS09-F1
#
_entry.id   AF-A0A8J7ZS09-F1
#
_cell.length_a   1.000
_cell.length_b   1.000
_cell.length_c   1.000
_cell.angle_alpha   90.00
_cell.angle_beta   90.00
_cell.angle_gamma   90.00
#
_symmetry.space_group_name_H-M   'P 1'
#
loop_
_entity.id
_entity.type
_entity.pdbx_description
1 polymer ?
#
loop_
_entity_poly.entity_id
_entity_poly.type
_entity_poly.pdbx_seq_one_letter_code
_entity_poly.pdbx_strand_id
1 'polypeptide(L)' 'MDPKSSKRQVLFLGFLSIAVAGLTVALTDIMGKWPTEFGPWGAAFFLVIGVVLVGQYAGAYTTEDETAVSDAD' A
#
# COMPACT_ATOMS: atom_id res chain seq x y z
N MET A 1 18.26 10.81 11.35
CA MET A 1 17.12 10.60 10.44
C MET A 1 16.07 9.86 11.27
N ASP A 2 15.02 10.56 11.72
CA ASP A 2 14.07 10.02 12.71
C ASP A 2 13.32 8.79 12.17
N PRO A 3 13.41 7.63 12.84
CA PRO A 3 12.78 6.38 12.39
C PRO A 3 11.24 6.49 12.34
N LYS A 4 10.66 7.45 13.06
CA LYS A 4 9.21 7.72 13.10
C LYS A 4 8.67 8.35 11.80
N SER A 5 9.51 9.11 11.09
CA SER A 5 9.14 9.73 9.80
C SER A 5 9.03 8.67 8.69
N SER A 6 9.93 7.68 8.72
CA SER A 6 10.02 6.62 7.71
C SER A 6 8.78 5.71 7.67
N LYS A 7 8.25 5.30 8.84
CA LYS A 7 7.05 4.43 8.90
C LYS A 7 5.80 5.11 8.30
N ARG A 8 5.58 6.39 8.57
CA ARG A 8 4.47 7.16 7.99
C ARG A 8 4.64 7.34 6.48
N GLN A 9 5.86 7.61 6.01
CA GLN A 9 6.15 7.69 4.58
C GLN A 9 5.82 6.40 3.83
N VAL A 10 6.15 5.24 4.42
CA VAL A 10 5.81 3.92 3.85
C VAL A 10 4.30 3.74 3.73
N LEU A 11 3.54 4.12 4.77
CA LEU A 11 2.07 4.07 4.72
C LEU A 11 1.49 4.99 3.64
N PHE A 12 1.97 6.24 3.58
CA PHE A 12 1.54 7.20 2.56
C PHE A 12 1.86 6.70 1.15
N LEU A 13 3.04 6.13 0.94
CA LEU A 13 3.44 5.57 -0.34
C LEU A 13 2.59 4.34 -0.73
N GLY A 14 2.24 3.52 0.25
CA GLY A 14 1.31 2.39 0.07
C GLY A 14 -0.07 2.86 -0.38
N PHE A 15 -0.69 3.80 0.34
CA PHE A 15 -1.97 4.39 -0.04
C PHE A 15 -1.93 5.07 -1.41
N LEU A 16 -0.86 5.81 -1.70
CA LEU A 16 -0.69 6.47 -2.99
C LEU A 16 -0.64 5.43 -4.12
N SER A 17 0.05 4.31 -3.93
CA SER A 17 0.10 3.24 -4.93
C SER A 17 -1.29 2.62 -5.17
N ILE A 18 -2.07 2.38 -4.12
CA ILE A 18 -3.46 1.88 -4.25
C ILE A 18 -4.33 2.91 -4.99
N ALA A 19 -4.21 4.20 -4.65
CA ALA A 19 -4.97 5.26 -5.29
C ALA A 19 -4.64 5.38 -6.78
N VAL A 20 -3.36 5.27 -7.16
CA VAL A 20 -2.91 5.25 -8.55
C VAL A 20 -3.46 4.03 -9.29
N ALA A 21 -3.46 2.85 -8.68
CA ALA A 21 -4.07 1.66 -9.26
C ALA A 21 -5.58 1.85 -9.51
N GLY A 22 -6.32 2.35 -8.52
CA GLY A 22 -7.75 2.64 -8.66
C GLY A 22 -8.04 3.71 -9.72
N LEU A 23 -7.25 4.78 -9.77
CA LEU A 23 -7.36 5.83 -10.79
C LEU A 23 -7.09 5.29 -12.19
N THR A 24 -6.10 4.40 -12.34
CA THR A 24 -5.76 3.76 -13.61
C THR A 24 -6.93 2.93 -14.14
N VAL A 25 -7.61 2.20 -13.26
CA VAL A 25 -8.82 1.43 -13.60
C VAL A 25 -9.97 2.36 -13.96
N ALA A 26 -10.25 3.39 -13.15
CA ALA A 26 -11.32 4.36 -13.40
C ALA A 26 -11.12 5.12 -14.73
N LEU A 27 -9.88 5.49 -15.06
CA LEU A 27 -9.54 6.10 -16.33
C LEU A 27 -9.76 5.15 -17.51
N THR A 28 -9.53 3.86 -17.30
CA THR A 28 -9.78 2.83 -18.32
C THR A 28 -11.27 2.71 -18.61
N ASP A 29 -12.12 2.75 -17.58
CA ASP A 29 -13.59 2.76 -17.75
C ASP A 29 -14.08 4.01 -18.51
N ILE A 30 -13.46 5.17 -18.28
CA ILE A 30 -13.85 6.42 -18.93
C ILE A 30 -13.33 6.49 -20.37
N MET A 31 -12.08 6.09 -20.61
CA MET A 31 -11.42 6.24 -21.92
C MET A 31 -11.59 5.03 -22.83
N GLY A 32 -12.06 3.89 -22.33
CA GLY A 32 -12.15 2.62 -23.06
C GLY A 32 -10.78 2.03 -23.44
N LYS A 33 -9.69 2.60 -22.92
CA LYS A 33 -8.31 2.17 -23.15
C LYS A 33 -7.47 2.41 -21.92
N TRP A 34 -6.44 1.58 -21.74
CA TRP A 34 -5.52 1.74 -20.62
C TRP A 34 -4.67 3.02 -20.78
N PRO A 35 -4.50 3.81 -19.69
CA PRO A 35 -3.69 5.01 -19.74
C PRO A 35 -2.18 4.75 -19.77
N THR A 36 -1.74 3.49 -19.54
CA THR A 36 -0.32 3.10 -19.54
C THR A 36 -0.06 2.00 -20.57
N GLU A 37 1.16 1.97 -21.11
CA GLU A 37 1.60 0.95 -22.09
C GLU A 37 1.59 -0.48 -21.53
N PHE A 38 1.71 -0.62 -20.21
CA PHE A 38 1.65 -1.89 -19.50
C PHE A 38 0.22 -2.44 -19.35
N GLY A 39 -0.80 -1.64 -19.70
CA GLY A 39 -2.19 -2.04 -19.62
C GLY A 39 -2.62 -2.43 -18.20
N PRO A 40 -3.38 -3.54 -18.04
CA PRO A 40 -3.87 -3.98 -16.73
C PRO A 40 -2.74 -4.38 -15.76
N TRP A 41 -1.57 -4.78 -16.29
CA TRP A 41 -0.43 -5.21 -15.48
C TRP A 41 0.18 -4.05 -14.68
N GLY A 42 0.16 -2.83 -15.22
CA GLY A 42 0.61 -1.64 -14.50
C GLY A 42 -0.27 -1.38 -13.26
N ALA A 43 -1.60 -1.43 -13.42
CA ALA A 43 -2.53 -1.24 -12.31
C ALA A 43 -2.37 -2.34 -11.25
N ALA A 44 -2.24 -3.60 -11.67
CA ALA A 44 -2.02 -4.73 -10.76
C ALA A 44 -0.72 -4.59 -9.96
N PHE A 45 0.36 -4.14 -10.59
CA PHE A 45 1.65 -3.93 -9.94
C PHE A 45 1.56 -2.88 -8.82
N PHE A 46 0.97 -1.71 -9.10
CA PHE A 46 0.78 -0.67 -8.09
C PHE A 46 -0.16 -1.12 -6.96
N LEU A 47 -1.18 -1.90 -7.27
CA LEU A 47 -2.07 -2.48 -6.27
C LEU A 47 -1.31 -3.42 -5.32
N VAL A 48 -0.51 -4.35 -5.87
CA VAL A 48 0.29 -5.29 -5.07
C VAL A 48 1.28 -4.55 -4.19
N ILE A 49 2.02 -3.58 -4.73
CA ILE A 49 2.97 -2.77 -3.94
C ILE A 49 2.23 -2.03 -2.82
N GLY A 50 1.11 -1.41 -3.14
CA GLY A 50 0.29 -0.69 -2.18
C GLY A 50 -0.16 -1.58 -1.02
N VAL A 51 -0.71 -2.75 -1.33
CA VAL A 51 -1.15 -3.74 -0.33
C VAL A 51 0.01 -4.26 0.51
N VAL A 52 1.16 -4.54 -0.09
CA VAL A 52 2.36 -5.01 0.65
C VAL A 52 2.86 -3.94 1.61
N LEU A 53 2.98 -2.68 1.16
CA LEU A 53 3.47 -1.58 2.01
C LEU A 53 2.51 -1.28 3.16
N VAL A 54 1.21 -1.27 2.89
CA VAL A 54 0.17 -1.10 3.93
C VAL A 54 0.15 -2.30 4.87
N GLY A 55 0.29 -3.53 4.35
CA GLY A 55 0.32 -4.76 5.12
C GLY A 55 1.54 -4.85 6.04
N GLN A 56 2.72 -4.44 5.59
CA GLN A 56 3.91 -4.33 6.43
C GLN A 56 3.74 -3.29 7.53
N TYR A 57 3.10 -2.16 7.22
CA TYR A 57 2.75 -1.18 8.25
C TYR A 57 1.79 -1.78 9.27
N ALA A 58 0.68 -2.40 8.86
CA ALA A 58 -0.31 -3.01 9.74
C ALA A 58 0.28 -4.15 10.60
N GLY A 59 1.09 -5.02 10.00
CA GLY A 59 1.76 -6.12 10.69
C GLY A 59 2.70 -5.64 11.80
N ALA A 60 3.37 -4.50 11.60
CA ALA A 60 4.23 -3.90 12.61
C ALA A 60 3.48 -3.35 13.83
N TYR A 61 2.16 -3.09 13.74
CA TYR A 61 1.33 -2.69 14.89
C TYR A 61 0.74 -3.89 15.64
N THR A 62 0.41 -4.98 14.93
CA THR A 62 -0.09 -6.20 15.58
C THR A 62 0.96 -6.89 16.44
N THR A 63 2.24 -6.79 16.10
CA THR A 63 3.32 -7.40 16.89
C THR A 63 3.61 -6.63 18.19
N GLU A 64 3.36 -5.32 18.25
CA GLU A 64 3.51 -4.55 19.51
C GLU A 64 2.45 -4.95 20.55
N ASP A 65 1.22 -5.28 20.13
CA ASP A 65 0.16 -5.77 21.03
C ASP A 65 0.39 -7.21 21.51
N GLU A 66 0.95 -8.09 20.68
CA GLU A 66 1.19 -9.50 21.06
C GLU A 66 2.32 -9.63 22.10
N THR A 67 3.36 -8.80 22.00
CA THR A 67 4.44 -8.77 23.00
C THR A 67 4.00 -8.18 24.36
N ALA A 68 3.03 -7.26 24.37
CA ALA A 68 2.54 -6.67 25.62
C ALA A 68 1.68 -7.63 26.45
N VAL A 69 1.06 -8.64 25.81
CA VAL A 69 0.27 -9.68 26.48
C VAL A 69 1.15 -10.86 26.93
N SER A 70 2.20 -11.21 26.18
CA SER A 70 3.10 -12.31 26.54
C SER A 70 4.01 -12.02 27.75
N ASP A 71 4.29 -10.76 28.05
CA ASP A 71 5.09 -10.36 29.22
C ASP A 71 4.23 -10.18 30.50
N ALA A 72 2.92 -10.43 30.42
CA ALA A 72 1.96 -10.30 31.52
C ALA A 72 1.55 -11.64 32.18
N ASP A 73 2.11 -12.77 31.72
CA ASP A 73 1.92 -14.13 32.30
C ASP A 73 3.16 -14.61 33.08
#